data_AF-A0AAQ4QP10-F1
#
_entry.id   AF-A0AAQ4QP10-F1
#
_cell.length_a   1.000
_cell.length_b   1.000
_cell.length_c   1.000
_cell.angle_alpha   90.00
_cell.angle_beta   90.00
_cell.angle_gamma   90.00
#
_symmetry.space_group_name_H-M   'P 1'
#
loop_
_entity.id
_entity.type
_entity.pdbx_description
1 polymer ?
#
loop_
_entity_poly.entity_id
_entity_poly.type
_entity_poly.pdbx_seq_one_letter_code
_entity_poly.pdbx_strand_id
1 'polypeptide(L)'
;MIPTEDASARKREIEEKLKQEQETLSFIRENLEKSDQQTKGMVSILSSFESRLMQLENSIIPVHKQTENLQCLQENVDKTLSCMDHVISYYHVAKDTDRIIREGPTGRLDEYLACIAKIQKAVEYFQDNNPDSPELNTVKARFEKGKELLEAEFRSLLTRYSKPVPPILILDAISVDEELEVQEDVVLEHLPEAVLQDIICIAGWLVEYGRNQGEILSQKNSKSFSSDPPAPPSGKDDVLDVEIDSYIHSISAFVKLAQSEYALLAEIIPEHHQKKTFDSLIQEALDNLMLEGDNIVSAARRAIMRHDYSAVLTIFPILRHLKMNKAEFDSTLQGTAASTKNKLPTLITSMETIGAKALEEFADSIKNDPDKEYNMPKDGTVHELTSNAILFLQQLLDFHETAGAMLASQGYVLVTSDLLLGDTYNIPLDPRAEAPRSAFCNARLLLSGKVLGNLQLNLLSKSKVYEDSALSAIFLHNNYNYILKSLEKSELIQLVTVTQKKAENSYRELIEQQIQTYQHSWVKVTEHLTNRNMPVFQAGTKVRTSSWGGGGGTGGVYLSIIIIISFSS
;
A
#
# COMPACT_ATOMS: atom_id res chain seq x y z
N MET A 1 104.33 -127.96 33.02
CA MET A 1 104.35 -127.86 31.55
C MET A 1 103.48 -126.70 31.14
N ILE A 2 104.06 -125.77 30.37
CA ILE A 2 103.44 -124.55 29.83
C ILE A 2 102.54 -124.93 28.63
N PRO A 3 101.51 -124.13 28.30
CA PRO A 3 101.23 -123.86 26.89
C PRO A 3 101.19 -122.35 26.59
N THR A 4 102.15 -121.93 25.77
CA THR A 4 102.50 -120.56 25.36
C THR A 4 101.85 -120.15 24.02
N GLU A 5 100.89 -120.91 23.49
CA GLU A 5 100.26 -120.64 22.19
C GLU A 5 99.18 -119.53 22.22
N ASP A 6 98.53 -119.26 23.35
CA ASP A 6 97.42 -118.29 23.42
C ASP A 6 97.92 -116.81 23.39
N ALA A 7 99.16 -116.56 23.83
CA ALA A 7 99.72 -115.19 23.86
C ALA A 7 100.08 -114.65 22.46
N SER A 8 100.51 -115.53 21.55
CA SER A 8 100.88 -115.13 20.19
C SER A 8 99.66 -114.83 19.31
N ALA A 9 98.56 -115.56 19.49
CA ALA A 9 97.33 -115.34 18.74
C ALA A 9 96.65 -114.02 19.12
N ARG A 10 96.56 -113.71 20.42
CA ARG A 10 96.06 -112.41 20.90
C ARG A 10 96.93 -111.25 20.47
N LYS A 11 98.26 -111.41 20.47
CA LYS A 11 99.18 -110.37 19.99
C LYS A 11 98.94 -110.04 18.51
N ARG A 12 98.71 -111.06 17.66
CA ARG A 12 98.41 -110.87 16.24
C ARG A 12 97.07 -110.21 16.00
N GLU A 13 96.03 -110.60 16.75
CA GLU A 13 94.70 -109.97 16.64
C GLU A 13 94.71 -108.50 17.12
N ILE A 14 95.49 -108.19 18.17
CA ILE A 14 95.71 -106.82 18.65
C ILE A 14 96.51 -106.01 17.62
N GLU A 15 97.55 -106.57 16.99
CA GLU A 15 98.31 -105.89 15.93
C GLU A 15 97.46 -105.64 14.68
N GLU A 16 96.57 -106.56 14.32
CA GLU A 16 95.68 -106.43 13.17
C GLU A 16 94.57 -105.40 13.42
N LYS A 17 93.96 -105.39 14.62
CA LYS A 17 93.04 -104.32 15.05
C LYS A 17 93.73 -102.98 15.17
N LEU A 18 94.96 -102.92 15.70
CA LEU A 18 95.75 -101.70 15.77
C LEU A 18 96.06 -101.15 14.38
N LYS A 19 96.37 -102.02 13.41
CA LYS A 19 96.56 -101.62 12.01
C LYS A 19 95.27 -101.13 11.37
N GLN A 20 94.15 -101.80 11.61
CA GLN A 20 92.85 -101.41 11.10
C GLN A 20 92.36 -100.08 11.71
N GLU A 21 92.61 -99.86 13.00
CA GLU A 21 92.38 -98.58 13.70
C GLU A 21 93.32 -97.48 13.17
N GLN A 22 94.58 -97.79 12.87
CA GLN A 22 95.52 -96.85 12.28
C GLN A 22 95.09 -96.42 10.86
N GLU A 23 94.61 -97.36 10.05
CA GLU A 23 94.09 -97.09 8.71
C GLU A 23 92.78 -96.28 8.76
N THR A 24 91.83 -96.63 9.64
CA THR A 24 90.61 -95.84 9.84
C THR A 24 90.89 -94.45 10.43
N LEU A 25 91.84 -94.31 11.36
CA LEU A 25 92.30 -93.01 11.83
C LEU A 25 92.91 -92.19 10.70
N SER A 26 93.71 -92.80 9.82
CA SER A 26 94.29 -92.09 8.67
C SER A 26 93.21 -91.62 7.69
N PHE A 27 92.20 -92.45 7.41
CA PHE A 27 91.07 -92.10 6.54
C PHE A 27 90.16 -91.03 7.15
N ILE A 28 89.87 -91.09 8.46
CA ILE A 28 89.12 -90.05 9.15
C ILE A 28 89.92 -88.74 9.17
N ARG A 29 91.23 -88.81 9.37
CA ARG A 29 92.10 -87.62 9.35
C ARG A 29 92.12 -86.96 7.97
N GLU A 30 92.21 -87.74 6.90
CA GLU A 30 92.14 -87.24 5.53
C GLU A 30 90.76 -86.64 5.20
N ASN A 31 89.66 -87.28 5.61
CA ASN A 31 88.32 -86.71 5.46
C ASN A 31 88.10 -85.45 6.30
N LEU A 32 88.68 -85.40 7.50
CA LEU A 32 88.65 -84.22 8.36
C LEU A 32 89.42 -83.07 7.71
N GLU A 33 90.58 -83.35 7.11
CA GLU A 33 91.38 -82.36 6.38
C GLU A 33 90.65 -81.88 5.12
N LYS A 34 89.98 -82.77 4.39
CA LYS A 34 89.12 -82.42 3.25
C LYS A 34 87.91 -81.58 3.67
N SER A 35 87.28 -81.91 4.80
CA SER A 35 86.16 -81.15 5.37
C SER A 35 86.62 -79.78 5.89
N ASP A 36 87.80 -79.69 6.49
CA ASP A 36 88.41 -78.43 6.92
C ASP A 36 88.74 -77.55 5.70
N GLN A 37 89.26 -78.15 4.62
CA GLN A 37 89.51 -77.43 3.37
C GLN A 37 88.22 -76.92 2.72
N GLN A 38 87.14 -77.72 2.73
CA GLN A 38 85.82 -77.27 2.26
C GLN A 38 85.22 -76.17 3.16
N THR A 39 85.40 -76.28 4.47
CA THR A 39 84.95 -75.27 5.44
C THR A 39 85.71 -73.96 5.23
N LYS A 40 87.02 -74.00 5.03
CA LYS A 40 87.85 -72.84 4.66
C LYS A 40 87.42 -72.24 3.33
N GLY A 41 87.08 -73.07 2.34
CA GLY A 41 86.50 -72.60 1.08
C GLY A 41 85.17 -71.87 1.27
N MET A 42 84.27 -72.40 2.11
CA MET A 42 82.98 -71.79 2.41
C MET A 42 83.13 -70.47 3.17
N VAL A 43 84.04 -70.43 4.16
CA VAL A 43 84.40 -69.20 4.89
C VAL A 43 85.00 -68.17 3.94
N SER A 44 85.88 -68.57 3.02
CA SER A 44 86.45 -67.65 2.03
C SER A 44 85.40 -67.05 1.10
N ILE A 45 84.44 -67.85 0.63
CA ILE A 45 83.32 -67.36 -0.20
C ILE A 45 82.47 -66.38 0.61
N LEU A 46 82.10 -66.71 1.85
CA LEU A 46 81.31 -65.84 2.72
C LEU A 46 82.04 -64.53 3.03
N SER A 47 83.34 -64.57 3.36
CA SER A 47 84.15 -63.36 3.53
C SER A 47 84.23 -62.52 2.25
N SER A 48 84.25 -63.16 1.07
CA SER A 48 84.21 -62.42 -0.21
C SER A 48 82.84 -61.77 -0.45
N PHE A 49 81.74 -62.43 -0.08
CA PHE A 49 80.40 -61.89 -0.18
C PHE A 49 80.22 -60.74 0.80
N GLU A 50 80.65 -60.89 2.04
CA GLU A 50 80.59 -59.84 3.06
C GLU A 50 81.42 -58.63 2.66
N SER A 51 82.62 -58.84 2.12
CA SER A 51 83.44 -57.74 1.59
C SER A 51 82.75 -57.03 0.41
N ARG A 52 82.13 -57.77 -0.51
CA ARG A 52 81.38 -57.19 -1.64
C ARG A 52 80.09 -56.48 -1.19
N LEU A 53 79.39 -57.01 -0.19
CA LEU A 53 78.19 -56.40 0.39
C LEU A 53 78.56 -55.10 1.11
N MET A 54 79.64 -55.10 1.88
CA MET A 54 80.17 -53.91 2.54
C MET A 54 80.61 -52.86 1.51
N GLN A 55 81.28 -53.25 0.43
CA GLN A 55 81.64 -52.33 -0.66
C GLN A 55 80.40 -51.77 -1.36
N LEU A 56 79.38 -52.61 -1.61
CA LEU A 56 78.13 -52.20 -2.24
C LEU A 56 77.35 -51.25 -1.35
N GLU A 57 77.21 -51.57 -0.06
CA GLU A 57 76.54 -50.75 0.95
C GLU A 57 77.23 -49.39 1.11
N ASN A 58 78.55 -49.37 1.20
CA ASN A 58 79.35 -48.14 1.22
C ASN A 58 79.21 -47.32 -0.07
N SER A 59 78.83 -47.94 -1.21
CA SER A 59 78.60 -47.24 -2.47
C SER A 59 77.15 -46.76 -2.64
N ILE A 60 76.17 -47.55 -2.20
CA ILE A 60 74.74 -47.28 -2.42
C ILE A 60 74.20 -46.29 -1.38
N ILE A 61 74.57 -46.42 -0.10
CA ILE A 61 74.04 -45.53 0.95
C ILE A 61 74.30 -44.05 0.63
N PRO A 62 75.52 -43.62 0.21
CA PRO A 62 75.76 -42.24 -0.17
C PRO A 62 74.94 -41.80 -1.37
N VAL A 63 74.77 -42.67 -2.37
CA VAL A 63 73.97 -42.38 -3.57
C VAL A 63 72.49 -42.23 -3.21
N HIS A 64 71.95 -43.11 -2.37
CA HIS A 64 70.57 -43.01 -1.90
C HIS A 64 70.34 -41.73 -1.09
N LYS A 65 71.26 -41.40 -0.19
CA LYS A 65 71.21 -40.17 0.61
C LYS A 65 71.36 -38.91 -0.25
N GLN A 66 72.23 -38.94 -1.26
CA GLN A 66 72.34 -37.86 -2.25
C GLN A 66 71.07 -37.74 -3.09
N THR A 67 70.45 -38.85 -3.48
CA THR A 67 69.20 -38.88 -4.25
C THR A 67 68.03 -38.31 -3.45
N GLU A 68 67.92 -38.68 -2.16
CA GLU A 68 66.92 -38.15 -1.24
C GLU A 68 67.10 -36.65 -1.01
N ASN A 69 68.34 -36.19 -0.78
CA ASN A 69 68.64 -34.76 -0.69
C ASN A 69 68.30 -34.01 -1.99
N LEU A 70 68.53 -34.63 -3.15
CA LEU A 70 68.17 -34.08 -4.45
C LEU A 70 66.64 -33.98 -4.63
N GLN A 71 65.88 -34.99 -4.19
CA GLN A 71 64.41 -34.95 -4.20
C GLN A 71 63.88 -33.85 -3.27
N CYS A 72 64.40 -33.74 -2.05
CA CYS A 72 64.05 -32.67 -1.13
C CYS A 72 64.38 -31.29 -1.72
N LEU A 73 65.54 -31.14 -2.37
CA LEU A 73 65.90 -29.90 -3.05
C LEU A 73 64.94 -29.59 -4.20
N GLN A 74 64.61 -30.59 -5.02
CA GLN A 74 63.67 -30.44 -6.12
C GLN A 74 62.28 -30.02 -5.61
N GLU A 75 61.75 -30.68 -4.58
CA GLU A 75 60.47 -30.28 -3.98
C GLU A 75 60.49 -28.85 -3.42
N ASN A 76 61.60 -28.45 -2.79
CA ASN A 76 61.73 -27.09 -2.26
C ASN A 76 61.78 -26.06 -3.40
N VAL A 77 62.46 -26.39 -4.50
CA VAL A 77 62.49 -25.56 -5.72
C VAL A 77 61.08 -25.46 -6.32
N ASP A 78 60.37 -26.58 -6.47
CA ASP A 78 59.01 -26.61 -7.04
C ASP A 78 58.02 -25.81 -6.17
N LYS A 79 58.09 -25.95 -4.84
CA LYS A 79 57.27 -25.16 -3.90
C LYS A 79 57.60 -23.67 -4.01
N THR A 80 58.88 -23.32 -4.11
CA THR A 80 59.32 -21.92 -4.25
C THR A 80 58.87 -21.33 -5.57
N LEU A 81 58.96 -22.08 -6.67
CA LEU A 81 58.45 -21.68 -7.98
C LEU A 81 56.94 -21.45 -7.92
N SER A 82 56.17 -22.37 -7.33
CA SER A 82 54.72 -22.20 -7.16
C SER A 82 54.36 -20.98 -6.33
N CYS A 83 55.09 -20.70 -5.25
CA CYS A 83 54.89 -19.48 -4.46
C CYS A 83 55.23 -18.23 -5.28
N MET A 84 56.32 -18.26 -6.04
CA MET A 84 56.75 -17.13 -6.87
C MET A 84 55.75 -16.85 -8.00
N ASP A 85 55.24 -17.88 -8.67
CA ASP A 85 54.18 -17.77 -9.68
C ASP A 85 52.89 -17.20 -9.08
N HIS A 86 52.54 -17.61 -7.85
CA HIS A 86 51.39 -17.05 -7.15
C HIS A 86 51.55 -15.55 -6.88
N VAL A 87 52.73 -15.10 -6.42
CA VAL A 87 53.00 -13.67 -6.21
C VAL A 87 52.97 -12.90 -7.53
N ILE A 88 53.66 -13.41 -8.57
CA ILE A 88 53.70 -12.79 -9.91
C ILE A 88 52.30 -12.63 -10.49
N SER A 89 51.39 -13.59 -10.22
CA SER A 89 50.00 -13.51 -10.68
C SER A 89 49.32 -12.22 -10.23
N TYR A 90 49.51 -11.77 -8.97
CA TYR A 90 48.91 -10.54 -8.46
C TYR A 90 49.44 -9.27 -9.15
N TYR A 91 50.71 -9.26 -9.57
CA TYR A 91 51.29 -8.16 -10.34
C TYR A 91 50.75 -8.08 -11.78
N HIS A 92 50.30 -9.20 -12.34
CA HIS A 92 49.67 -9.24 -13.67
C HIS A 92 48.17 -8.94 -13.65
N VAL A 93 47.49 -9.10 -12.51
CA VAL A 93 46.03 -8.86 -12.38
C VAL A 93 45.63 -7.51 -12.98
N ALA A 94 46.35 -6.42 -12.71
CA ALA A 94 46.01 -5.09 -13.24
C ALA A 94 46.03 -5.01 -14.78
N LYS A 95 46.90 -5.79 -15.44
CA LYS A 95 47.04 -5.82 -16.90
C LYS A 95 46.04 -6.77 -17.53
N ASP A 96 45.85 -7.94 -16.93
CA ASP A 96 44.97 -8.98 -17.45
C ASP A 96 43.49 -8.59 -17.36
N THR A 97 43.13 -7.83 -16.32
CA THR A 97 41.76 -7.39 -16.07
C THR A 97 41.38 -6.08 -16.79
N ASP A 98 42.36 -5.34 -17.32
CA ASP A 98 42.14 -4.04 -17.98
C ASP A 98 41.18 -4.15 -19.17
N ARG A 99 41.31 -5.21 -19.97
CA ARG A 99 40.46 -5.43 -21.13
C ARG A 99 39.00 -5.62 -20.73
N ILE A 100 38.75 -6.46 -19.72
CA ILE A 100 37.40 -6.78 -19.24
C ILE A 100 36.76 -5.55 -18.59
N ILE A 101 37.51 -4.81 -17.75
CA ILE A 101 37.01 -3.56 -17.15
C ILE A 101 36.64 -2.54 -18.21
N ARG A 102 37.42 -2.43 -19.29
CA ARG A 102 37.17 -1.46 -20.35
C ARG A 102 35.97 -1.83 -21.24
N GLU A 103 35.71 -3.12 -21.44
CA GLU A 103 34.55 -3.63 -22.19
C GLU A 103 33.23 -3.44 -21.41
N GLY A 104 33.28 -3.43 -20.08
CA GLY A 104 32.10 -3.24 -19.21
C GLY A 104 31.31 -4.54 -18.94
N PRO A 105 30.34 -4.52 -18.01
CA PRO A 105 29.59 -5.70 -17.58
C PRO A 105 28.45 -6.14 -18.51
N THR A 106 28.08 -5.32 -19.51
CA THR A 106 26.87 -5.52 -20.34
C THR A 106 26.86 -6.90 -21.03
N GLY A 107 25.90 -7.75 -20.65
CA GLY A 107 25.71 -9.09 -21.21
C GLY A 107 26.73 -10.15 -20.80
N ARG A 108 27.67 -9.82 -19.87
CA ARG A 108 28.71 -10.73 -19.36
C ARG A 108 28.95 -10.49 -17.86
N LEU A 109 27.87 -10.43 -17.08
CA LEU A 109 27.94 -10.08 -15.66
C LEU A 109 28.81 -11.05 -14.85
N ASP A 110 28.65 -12.36 -15.02
CA ASP A 110 29.42 -13.37 -14.28
C ASP A 110 30.94 -13.27 -14.52
N GLU A 111 31.34 -13.07 -15.78
CA GLU A 111 32.75 -12.91 -16.15
C GLU A 111 33.32 -11.62 -15.54
N TYR A 112 32.52 -10.55 -15.53
CA TYR A 112 32.89 -9.26 -14.96
C TYR A 112 33.00 -9.30 -13.42
N LEU A 113 32.06 -9.94 -12.73
CA LEU A 113 32.11 -10.14 -11.28
C LEU A 113 33.30 -11.01 -10.87
N ALA A 114 33.59 -12.08 -11.62
CA ALA A 114 34.77 -12.90 -11.39
C ALA A 114 36.07 -12.12 -11.60
N CYS A 115 36.10 -11.21 -12.59
CA CYS A 115 37.21 -10.30 -12.84
C CYS A 115 37.41 -9.34 -11.66
N ILE A 116 36.36 -8.71 -11.15
CA ILE A 116 36.44 -7.81 -9.99
C ILE A 116 36.84 -8.56 -8.71
N ALA A 117 36.35 -9.78 -8.50
CA ALA A 117 36.76 -10.60 -7.35
C ALA A 117 38.26 -10.94 -7.39
N LYS A 118 38.84 -11.15 -8.58
CA LYS A 118 40.31 -11.32 -8.74
C LYS A 118 41.06 -10.04 -8.38
N ILE A 119 40.55 -8.87 -8.77
CA ILE A 119 41.12 -7.57 -8.42
C ILE A 119 41.06 -7.36 -6.91
N GLN A 120 39.93 -7.68 -6.27
CA GLN A 120 39.78 -7.57 -4.81
C GLN A 120 40.80 -8.45 -4.08
N LYS A 121 40.98 -9.72 -4.47
CA LYS A 121 42.00 -10.59 -3.88
C LYS A 121 43.40 -10.00 -4.01
N ALA A 122 43.70 -9.34 -5.13
CA ALA A 122 44.96 -8.63 -5.30
C ALA A 122 45.07 -7.39 -4.38
N VAL A 123 43.98 -6.65 -4.16
CA VAL A 123 43.94 -5.54 -3.19
C VAL A 123 44.23 -6.04 -1.78
N GLU A 124 43.58 -7.12 -1.34
CA GLU A 124 43.80 -7.74 -0.02
C GLU A 124 45.25 -8.20 0.13
N TYR A 125 45.79 -8.90 -0.88
CA TYR A 125 47.18 -9.35 -0.89
C TYR A 125 48.17 -8.18 -0.75
N PHE A 126 48.00 -7.12 -1.53
CA PHE A 126 48.89 -5.97 -1.46
C PHE A 126 48.70 -5.14 -0.19
N GLN A 127 47.49 -5.09 0.40
CA GLN A 127 47.26 -4.44 1.70
C GLN A 127 48.01 -5.15 2.83
N ASP A 128 47.96 -6.48 2.85
CA ASP A 128 48.56 -7.27 3.93
C ASP A 128 50.09 -7.35 3.81
N ASN A 129 50.62 -7.38 2.58
CA ASN A 129 52.05 -7.60 2.34
C ASN A 129 52.83 -6.31 2.03
N ASN A 130 52.26 -5.36 1.29
CA ASN A 130 52.97 -4.17 0.79
C ASN A 130 52.05 -2.92 0.70
N PRO A 131 51.66 -2.31 1.84
CA PRO A 131 50.64 -1.27 1.90
C PRO A 131 50.97 0.05 1.19
N ASP A 132 52.25 0.39 1.02
CA ASP A 132 52.69 1.65 0.37
C ASP A 132 53.09 1.47 -1.11
N SER A 133 52.76 0.34 -1.72
CA SER A 133 53.15 0.03 -3.10
C SER A 133 52.34 0.81 -4.16
N PRO A 134 52.96 1.28 -5.26
CA PRO A 134 52.24 1.90 -6.38
C PRO A 134 51.29 0.92 -7.09
N GLU A 135 51.57 -0.39 -7.01
CA GLU A 135 50.73 -1.45 -7.52
C GLU A 135 49.39 -1.49 -6.77
N LEU A 136 49.39 -1.35 -5.44
CA LEU A 136 48.16 -1.28 -4.65
C LEU A 136 47.25 -0.14 -5.10
N ASN A 137 47.83 1.05 -5.32
CA ASN A 137 47.07 2.22 -5.79
C ASN A 137 46.47 1.98 -7.18
N THR A 138 47.21 1.30 -8.06
CA THR A 138 46.73 0.96 -9.40
C THR A 138 45.56 -0.03 -9.33
N VAL A 139 45.69 -1.12 -8.57
CA VAL A 139 44.64 -2.15 -8.42
C VAL A 139 43.40 -1.57 -7.72
N LYS A 140 43.56 -0.72 -6.68
CA LYS A 140 42.45 0.00 -6.04
C LYS A 140 41.71 0.93 -7.02
N ALA A 141 42.44 1.71 -7.82
CA ALA A 141 41.82 2.58 -8.83
C ALA A 141 41.05 1.78 -9.89
N ARG A 142 41.53 0.58 -10.25
CA ARG A 142 40.80 -0.34 -11.13
C ARG A 142 39.55 -0.90 -10.49
N PHE A 143 39.63 -1.25 -9.20
CA PHE A 143 38.47 -1.72 -8.44
C PHE A 143 37.38 -0.65 -8.36
N GLU A 144 37.72 0.60 -8.01
CA GLU A 144 36.77 1.72 -7.99
C GLU A 144 36.16 1.98 -9.37
N LYS A 145 36.96 1.95 -10.44
CA LYS A 145 36.45 2.09 -11.80
C LYS A 145 35.51 0.94 -12.21
N GLY A 146 35.82 -0.29 -11.78
CA GLY A 146 34.95 -1.44 -12.01
C GLY A 146 33.61 -1.31 -11.28
N LYS A 147 33.64 -0.80 -10.05
CA LYS A 147 32.45 -0.48 -9.27
C LYS A 147 31.60 0.62 -9.93
N GLU A 148 32.21 1.72 -10.37
CA GLU A 148 31.49 2.80 -11.09
C GLU A 148 30.76 2.27 -12.33
N LEU A 149 31.39 1.34 -13.07
CA LEU A 149 30.78 0.71 -14.24
C LEU A 149 29.64 -0.24 -13.88
N LEU A 150 29.73 -0.97 -12.77
CA LEU A 150 28.60 -1.76 -12.24
C LEU A 150 27.43 -0.88 -11.82
N GLU A 151 27.69 0.25 -11.16
CA GLU A 151 26.65 1.22 -10.81
C GLU A 151 26.01 1.85 -12.05
N ALA A 152 26.80 2.11 -13.09
CA ALA A 152 26.30 2.62 -14.36
C ALA A 152 25.43 1.58 -15.10
N GLU A 153 25.83 0.30 -15.10
CA GLU A 153 25.05 -0.79 -15.70
C GLU A 153 23.75 -1.02 -14.92
N PHE A 154 23.80 -1.05 -13.59
CA PHE A 154 22.61 -1.14 -12.74
C PHE A 154 21.58 -0.06 -13.09
N ARG A 155 22.04 1.20 -13.18
CA ARG A 155 21.18 2.33 -13.59
C ARG A 155 20.67 2.17 -15.03
N SER A 156 21.49 1.67 -15.94
CA SER A 156 21.11 1.47 -17.35
C SER A 156 20.04 0.40 -17.50
N LEU A 157 20.19 -0.74 -16.83
CA LEU A 157 19.19 -1.82 -16.82
C LEU A 157 17.86 -1.34 -16.25
N LEU A 158 17.87 -0.66 -15.09
CA LEU A 158 16.66 -0.07 -14.53
C LEU A 158 16.02 0.94 -15.49
N THR A 159 16.78 1.90 -16.01
CA THR A 159 16.23 2.94 -16.91
C THR A 159 15.68 2.36 -18.22
N ARG A 160 16.27 1.27 -18.72
CA ARG A 160 15.90 0.66 -20.00
C ARG A 160 14.65 -0.20 -19.90
N TYR A 161 14.46 -0.89 -18.78
CA TYR A 161 13.39 -1.87 -18.61
C TYR A 161 12.24 -1.38 -17.71
N SER A 162 12.48 -0.42 -16.80
CA SER A 162 11.41 0.24 -16.05
C SER A 162 10.59 1.15 -16.98
N LYS A 163 9.48 0.61 -17.49
CA LYS A 163 8.51 1.32 -18.32
C LYS A 163 7.24 1.61 -17.50
N PRO A 164 6.53 2.71 -17.79
CA PRO A 164 5.27 3.00 -17.12
C PRO A 164 4.25 1.89 -17.41
N VAL A 165 3.52 1.47 -16.38
CA VAL A 165 2.47 0.46 -16.51
C VAL A 165 1.29 1.08 -17.31
N PRO A 166 0.82 0.42 -18.38
CA PRO A 166 -0.34 0.89 -19.14
C PRO A 166 -1.60 1.04 -18.25
N PRO A 167 -2.38 2.12 -18.40
CA PRO A 167 -3.59 2.35 -17.59
C PRO A 167 -4.61 1.20 -17.62
N ILE A 168 -4.72 0.49 -18.74
CA ILE A 168 -5.64 -0.64 -18.89
C ILE A 168 -5.28 -1.78 -17.91
N LEU A 169 -3.98 -2.10 -17.78
CA LEU A 169 -3.53 -3.15 -16.86
C LEU A 169 -3.72 -2.76 -15.39
N ILE A 170 -3.64 -1.46 -15.10
CA ILE A 170 -3.93 -0.92 -13.77
C ILE A 170 -5.43 -1.08 -13.46
N LEU A 171 -6.31 -0.74 -14.40
CA LEU A 171 -7.74 -0.91 -14.24
C LEU A 171 -8.14 -2.38 -14.11
N ASP A 172 -7.52 -3.28 -14.88
CA ASP A 172 -7.71 -4.72 -14.73
C ASP A 172 -7.28 -5.20 -13.33
N ALA A 173 -6.14 -4.73 -12.83
CA ALA A 173 -5.67 -5.07 -11.47
C ALA A 173 -6.54 -4.48 -10.34
N ILE A 174 -7.25 -3.38 -10.59
CA ILE A 174 -8.21 -2.80 -9.63
C ILE A 174 -9.56 -3.55 -9.69
N SER A 175 -10.03 -3.92 -10.88
CA SER A 175 -11.34 -4.54 -11.08
C SER A 175 -11.40 -6.01 -10.63
N VAL A 176 -10.27 -6.72 -10.63
CA VAL A 176 -10.18 -8.09 -10.11
C VAL A 176 -10.44 -8.17 -8.60
N ASP A 177 -10.23 -7.10 -7.82
CA ASP A 177 -10.53 -7.08 -6.38
C ASP A 177 -12.03 -6.99 -6.06
N GLU A 178 -12.87 -6.50 -6.99
CA GLU A 178 -14.33 -6.36 -6.78
C GLU A 178 -15.12 -7.64 -7.08
N GLU A 179 -14.55 -8.59 -7.84
CA GLU A 179 -15.21 -9.86 -8.23
C GLU A 179 -14.54 -11.11 -7.60
N LEU A 180 -14.92 -11.43 -6.36
CA LEU A 180 -14.93 -12.79 -5.75
C LEU A 180 -13.66 -13.67 -5.85
N GLU A 181 -12.95 -13.76 -4.72
CA GLU A 181 -12.34 -14.94 -4.06
C GLU A 181 -11.47 -15.98 -4.81
N VAL A 182 -11.33 -16.05 -6.14
CA VAL A 182 -10.50 -17.10 -6.79
C VAL A 182 -9.87 -16.71 -8.13
N GLN A 183 -9.39 -15.48 -8.33
CA GLN A 183 -8.56 -15.16 -9.51
C GLN A 183 -7.14 -14.81 -9.09
N GLU A 184 -6.17 -15.40 -9.82
CA GLU A 184 -4.73 -15.23 -9.63
C GLU A 184 -4.40 -13.74 -9.49
N ASP A 185 -3.68 -13.37 -8.42
CA ASP A 185 -3.08 -12.04 -8.27
C ASP A 185 -2.45 -11.65 -9.62
N VAL A 186 -2.95 -10.58 -10.25
CA VAL A 186 -2.35 -10.06 -11.48
C VAL A 186 -0.98 -9.51 -11.11
N VAL A 187 0.05 -10.34 -11.25
CA VAL A 187 1.43 -9.94 -11.02
C VAL A 187 1.83 -9.00 -12.15
N LEU A 188 1.98 -7.72 -11.83
CA LEU A 188 2.57 -6.74 -12.74
C LEU A 188 4.05 -7.10 -12.94
N GLU A 189 4.35 -7.80 -14.03
CA GLU A 189 5.73 -8.11 -14.43
C GLU A 189 6.43 -6.82 -14.88
N HIS A 190 7.21 -6.23 -13.99
CA HIS A 190 7.96 -4.99 -14.26
C HIS A 190 9.22 -5.23 -15.09
N LEU A 191 9.86 -6.39 -14.93
CA LEU A 191 11.18 -6.69 -15.50
C LEU A 191 11.24 -8.14 -16.01
N PRO A 192 11.90 -8.41 -17.15
CA PRO A 192 12.18 -9.78 -17.57
C PRO A 192 13.08 -10.51 -16.55
N GLU A 193 12.81 -11.79 -16.28
CA GLU A 193 13.51 -12.61 -15.27
C GLU A 193 15.04 -12.55 -15.39
N ALA A 194 15.59 -12.64 -16.61
CA ALA A 194 17.03 -12.57 -16.83
C ALA A 194 17.65 -11.22 -16.39
N VAL A 195 16.92 -10.13 -16.60
CA VAL A 195 17.36 -8.78 -16.20
C VAL A 195 17.21 -8.59 -14.70
N LEU A 196 16.15 -9.17 -14.11
CA LEU A 196 15.93 -9.13 -12.67
C LEU A 196 17.07 -9.84 -11.92
N GLN A 197 17.49 -11.03 -12.38
CA GLN A 197 18.64 -11.75 -11.81
C GLN A 197 19.94 -10.94 -11.90
N ASP A 198 20.21 -10.32 -13.06
CA ASP A 198 21.38 -9.45 -13.24
C ASP A 198 21.35 -8.26 -12.24
N ILE A 199 20.19 -7.63 -12.07
CA ILE A 199 19.99 -6.50 -11.14
C ILE A 199 20.16 -6.95 -9.68
N ILE A 200 19.63 -8.11 -9.28
CA ILE A 200 19.79 -8.68 -7.92
C ILE A 200 21.27 -8.94 -7.63
N CYS A 201 21.98 -9.59 -8.56
CA CYS A 201 23.41 -9.86 -8.41
C CYS A 201 24.23 -8.58 -8.27
N ILE A 202 23.97 -7.57 -9.10
CA ILE A 202 24.66 -6.28 -9.00
C ILE A 202 24.30 -5.56 -7.70
N ALA A 203 23.03 -5.54 -7.29
CA ALA A 203 22.59 -4.89 -6.04
C ALA A 203 23.22 -5.53 -4.80
N GLY A 204 23.23 -6.86 -4.72
CA GLY A 204 23.88 -7.60 -3.64
C GLY A 204 25.37 -7.30 -3.56
N TRP A 205 26.06 -7.30 -4.71
CA TRP A 205 27.48 -6.96 -4.80
C TRP A 205 27.74 -5.51 -4.36
N LEU A 206 26.97 -4.54 -4.86
CA LEU A 206 27.12 -3.13 -4.49
C LEU A 206 26.84 -2.88 -3.00
N VAL A 207 25.98 -3.66 -2.34
CA VAL A 207 25.74 -3.52 -0.90
C VAL A 207 26.95 -3.98 -0.09
N GLU A 208 27.55 -5.11 -0.48
CA GLU A 208 28.70 -5.68 0.21
C GLU A 208 29.96 -4.79 0.08
N TYR A 209 30.18 -4.24 -1.12
CA TYR A 209 31.37 -3.44 -1.46
C TYR A 209 31.14 -1.92 -1.46
N GLY A 210 29.90 -1.46 -1.28
CA GLY A 210 29.48 -0.06 -1.35
C GLY A 210 29.29 0.62 0.00
N ARG A 211 29.78 0.06 1.11
CA ARG A 211 29.62 0.53 2.51
C ARG A 211 29.93 2.01 2.81
N ASN A 212 30.31 2.82 1.83
CA ASN A 212 30.58 4.25 1.97
C ASN A 212 29.67 5.20 1.15
N GLN A 213 28.69 4.74 0.37
CA GLN A 213 27.81 5.65 -0.41
C GLN A 213 26.35 5.18 -0.42
N GLY A 214 25.63 5.45 0.67
CA GLY A 214 24.20 5.18 0.82
C GLY A 214 23.25 6.11 0.04
N GLU A 215 23.67 6.64 -1.12
CA GLU A 215 22.94 7.69 -1.86
C GLU A 215 22.57 7.32 -3.31
N ILE A 216 22.87 6.10 -3.78
CA ILE A 216 22.77 5.78 -5.22
C ILE A 216 21.39 5.26 -5.66
N LEU A 217 20.58 4.77 -4.72
CA LEU A 217 19.25 4.20 -5.01
C LEU A 217 18.10 5.21 -4.91
N SER A 218 18.36 6.43 -4.41
CA SER A 218 17.31 7.45 -4.22
C SER A 218 17.07 8.33 -5.44
N GLN A 219 17.93 8.27 -6.46
CA GLN A 219 17.91 9.25 -7.54
C GLN A 219 17.49 8.63 -8.88
N LYS A 220 16.19 8.86 -9.18
CA LYS A 220 15.48 8.71 -10.46
C LYS A 220 14.87 7.33 -10.76
N ASN A 221 13.84 6.98 -10.00
CA ASN A 221 12.71 6.16 -10.50
C ASN A 221 11.43 6.99 -10.74
N SER A 222 11.55 8.32 -10.81
CA SER A 222 10.48 9.30 -11.06
C SER A 222 9.64 9.12 -12.34
N LYS A 223 9.86 8.07 -13.14
CA LYS A 223 9.18 7.87 -14.44
C LYS A 223 8.18 6.72 -14.47
N SER A 224 8.10 5.90 -13.43
CA SER A 224 7.15 4.77 -13.39
C SER A 224 5.72 5.19 -13.00
N PHE A 225 5.56 6.37 -12.38
CA PHE A 225 4.29 6.84 -11.81
C PHE A 225 3.61 7.99 -12.58
N SER A 226 4.17 8.43 -13.71
CA SER A 226 3.49 9.44 -14.55
C SER A 226 2.55 8.74 -15.55
N SER A 227 1.32 8.46 -15.12
CA SER A 227 0.21 8.32 -16.06
C SER A 227 -0.19 9.72 -16.53
N ASP A 228 -0.01 10.02 -17.82
CA ASP A 228 -0.70 11.16 -18.41
C ASP A 228 -2.20 10.97 -18.21
N PRO A 229 -2.94 11.96 -17.68
CA PRO A 229 -4.36 11.84 -17.47
C PRO A 229 -5.08 11.68 -18.83
N PRO A 230 -6.15 10.86 -18.91
CA PRO A 230 -6.94 10.77 -20.12
C PRO A 230 -7.59 12.13 -20.43
N ALA A 231 -7.50 12.56 -21.69
CA ALA A 231 -8.03 13.85 -22.13
C ALA A 231 -9.55 13.95 -21.90
N PRO A 232 -10.06 15.09 -21.38
CA PRO A 232 -11.47 15.20 -21.02
C PRO A 232 -12.36 15.38 -22.26
N PRO A 233 -13.48 14.64 -22.38
CA PRO A 233 -14.53 14.96 -23.33
C PRO A 233 -15.29 16.22 -22.86
N SER A 234 -15.56 17.09 -23.81
CA SER A 234 -16.23 18.37 -23.62
C SER A 234 -17.69 18.22 -23.18
N GLY A 235 -18.00 18.61 -21.94
CA GLY A 235 -19.37 18.79 -21.44
C GLY A 235 -19.35 19.29 -20.00
N LYS A 236 -19.80 20.53 -19.73
CA LYS A 236 -19.50 21.24 -18.48
C LYS A 236 -20.12 20.65 -17.19
N ASP A 237 -21.00 19.66 -17.30
CA ASP A 237 -21.52 18.93 -16.14
C ASP A 237 -20.97 17.48 -16.06
N ASP A 238 -20.67 16.83 -17.20
CA ASP A 238 -20.03 15.49 -17.25
C ASP A 238 -18.53 15.52 -16.90
N VAL A 239 -17.86 16.68 -17.01
CA VAL A 239 -16.41 16.81 -16.77
C VAL A 239 -16.05 16.63 -15.29
N LEU A 240 -16.90 17.08 -14.36
CA LEU A 240 -16.62 16.99 -12.92
C LEU A 240 -16.73 15.55 -12.41
N ASP A 241 -17.72 14.79 -12.89
CA ASP A 241 -17.87 13.37 -12.53
C ASP A 241 -16.72 12.52 -13.11
N VAL A 242 -16.26 12.83 -14.32
CA VAL A 242 -15.07 12.19 -14.92
C VAL A 242 -13.78 12.50 -14.13
N GLU A 243 -13.62 13.72 -13.63
CA GLU A 243 -12.47 14.11 -12.78
C GLU A 243 -12.50 13.37 -11.43
N ILE A 244 -13.68 13.22 -10.83
CA ILE A 244 -13.87 12.49 -9.56
C ILE A 244 -13.57 11.00 -9.73
N ASP A 245 -14.14 10.36 -10.76
CA ASP A 245 -13.90 8.95 -11.04
C ASP A 245 -12.42 8.71 -11.35
N SER A 246 -11.77 9.57 -12.13
CA SER A 246 -10.34 9.50 -12.39
C SER A 246 -9.52 9.57 -11.11
N TYR A 247 -9.90 10.43 -10.15
CA TYR A 247 -9.21 10.53 -8.87
C TYR A 247 -9.42 9.30 -7.98
N ILE A 248 -10.64 8.75 -7.94
CA ILE A 248 -10.96 7.50 -7.23
C ILE A 248 -10.09 6.35 -7.75
N HIS A 249 -9.99 6.19 -9.08
CA HIS A 249 -9.12 5.17 -9.67
C HIS A 249 -7.64 5.43 -9.39
N SER A 250 -7.20 6.70 -9.34
CA SER A 250 -5.82 7.07 -9.02
C SER A 250 -5.42 6.67 -7.59
N ILE A 251 -6.36 6.75 -6.63
CA ILE A 251 -6.13 6.30 -5.25
C ILE A 251 -5.87 4.78 -5.21
N SER A 252 -6.73 3.99 -5.87
CA SER A 252 -6.57 2.53 -5.92
C SER A 252 -5.33 2.11 -6.72
N ALA A 253 -5.07 2.78 -7.84
CA ALA A 253 -3.89 2.57 -8.66
C ALA A 253 -2.60 2.80 -7.85
N PHE A 254 -2.54 3.86 -7.06
CA PHE A 254 -1.39 4.13 -6.19
C PHE A 254 -1.14 2.97 -5.22
N VAL A 255 -2.17 2.45 -4.56
CA VAL A 255 -2.03 1.34 -3.60
C VAL A 255 -1.49 0.10 -4.30
N LYS A 256 -2.10 -0.32 -5.42
CA LYS A 256 -1.70 -1.52 -6.16
C LYS A 256 -0.29 -1.40 -6.74
N LEU A 257 0.06 -0.24 -7.33
CA LEU A 257 1.40 0.00 -7.84
C LEU A 257 2.44 0.04 -6.70
N ALA A 258 2.12 0.68 -5.57
CA ALA A 258 3.03 0.73 -4.42
C ALA A 258 3.27 -0.66 -3.80
N GLN A 259 2.24 -1.52 -3.73
CA GLN A 259 2.39 -2.91 -3.30
C GLN A 259 3.30 -3.70 -4.24
N SER A 260 3.08 -3.56 -5.55
CA SER A 260 3.89 -4.24 -6.56
C SER A 260 5.35 -3.77 -6.57
N GLU A 261 5.58 -2.47 -6.45
CA GLU A 261 6.92 -1.88 -6.32
C GLU A 261 7.63 -2.32 -5.03
N TYR A 262 6.89 -2.47 -3.92
CA TYR A 262 7.46 -3.01 -2.68
C TYR A 262 7.89 -4.47 -2.83
N ALA A 263 7.09 -5.29 -3.51
CA ALA A 263 7.43 -6.68 -3.79
C ALA A 263 8.72 -6.79 -4.62
N LEU A 264 8.82 -6.01 -5.71
CA LEU A 264 10.03 -5.95 -6.53
C LEU A 264 11.25 -5.46 -5.74
N LEU A 265 11.06 -4.42 -4.92
CA LEU A 265 12.12 -3.85 -4.09
C LEU A 265 12.61 -4.85 -3.02
N ALA A 266 11.71 -5.68 -2.48
CA ALA A 266 12.05 -6.69 -1.49
C ALA A 266 12.96 -7.79 -2.05
N GLU A 267 12.84 -8.08 -3.35
CA GLU A 267 13.71 -9.04 -4.04
C GLU A 267 15.10 -8.46 -4.37
N ILE A 268 15.16 -7.17 -4.73
CA ILE A 268 16.40 -6.52 -5.19
C ILE A 268 17.25 -5.99 -4.02
N ILE A 269 16.61 -5.42 -2.99
CA ILE A 269 17.28 -4.64 -1.95
C ILE A 269 17.35 -5.43 -0.63
N PRO A 270 18.50 -5.43 0.09
CA PRO A 270 18.61 -6.04 1.40
C PRO A 270 17.68 -5.42 2.46
N GLU A 271 17.16 -6.26 3.36
CA GLU A 271 16.14 -5.95 4.37
C GLU A 271 16.37 -4.61 5.11
N HIS A 272 17.62 -4.33 5.47
CA HIS A 272 17.99 -3.15 6.27
C HIS A 272 17.79 -1.81 5.53
N HIS A 273 17.80 -1.80 4.20
CA HIS A 273 17.62 -0.61 3.37
C HIS A 273 16.25 -0.51 2.71
N GLN A 274 15.46 -1.60 2.72
CA GLN A 274 14.20 -1.68 1.98
C GLN A 274 13.23 -0.54 2.32
N LYS A 275 12.98 -0.32 3.62
CA LYS A 275 11.99 0.67 4.08
C LYS A 275 12.36 2.11 3.71
N LYS A 276 13.64 2.48 3.81
CA LYS A 276 14.11 3.85 3.47
C LYS A 276 14.05 4.10 1.97
N THR A 277 14.47 3.11 1.17
CA THR A 277 14.43 3.20 -0.30
C THR A 277 12.99 3.26 -0.79
N PHE A 278 12.11 2.40 -0.25
CA PHE A 278 10.68 2.43 -0.57
C PHE A 278 10.03 3.76 -0.24
N ASP A 279 10.30 4.31 0.96
CA ASP A 279 9.76 5.61 1.36
C ASP A 279 10.16 6.74 0.39
N SER A 280 11.40 6.71 -0.14
CA SER A 280 11.87 7.68 -1.13
C SER A 280 11.29 7.44 -2.53
N LEU A 281 11.07 6.19 -2.91
CA LEU A 281 10.52 5.79 -4.22
C LEU A 281 9.10 6.33 -4.41
N ILE A 282 8.26 6.25 -3.38
CA ILE A 282 6.84 6.60 -3.48
C ILE A 282 6.55 8.09 -3.24
N GLN A 283 7.51 8.90 -2.77
CA GLN A 283 7.24 10.28 -2.34
C GLN A 283 6.59 11.12 -3.44
N GLU A 284 7.16 11.11 -4.65
CA GLU A 284 6.70 11.95 -5.77
C GLU A 284 5.27 11.58 -6.20
N ALA A 285 4.99 10.29 -6.35
CA ALA A 285 3.66 9.79 -6.70
C ALA A 285 2.63 10.10 -5.61
N LEU A 286 3.01 9.89 -4.34
CA LEU A 286 2.16 10.18 -3.20
C LEU A 286 1.88 11.69 -3.08
N ASP A 287 2.90 12.54 -3.25
CA ASP A 287 2.75 14.00 -3.20
C ASP A 287 1.82 14.51 -4.29
N ASN A 288 1.93 13.98 -5.51
CA ASN A 288 1.02 14.31 -6.59
C ASN A 288 -0.43 13.87 -6.29
N LEU A 289 -0.63 12.67 -5.73
CA LEU A 289 -1.95 12.17 -5.33
C LEU A 289 -2.58 13.04 -4.23
N MET A 290 -1.78 13.48 -3.25
CA MET A 290 -2.23 14.35 -2.16
C MET A 290 -2.54 15.76 -2.68
N LEU A 291 -1.71 16.30 -3.57
CA LEU A 291 -1.91 17.60 -4.21
C LEU A 291 -3.24 17.65 -4.98
N GLU A 292 -3.56 16.59 -5.73
CA GLU A 292 -4.83 16.50 -6.44
C GLU A 292 -6.03 16.47 -5.48
N GLY A 293 -5.92 15.72 -4.37
CA GLY A 293 -6.92 15.74 -3.31
C GLY A 293 -7.11 17.13 -2.67
N ASP A 294 -6.02 17.84 -2.43
CA ASP A 294 -6.04 19.21 -1.89
C ASP A 294 -6.63 20.23 -2.90
N ASN A 295 -6.43 20.01 -4.21
CA ASN A 295 -7.07 20.80 -5.26
C ASN A 295 -8.60 20.65 -5.22
N ILE A 296 -9.10 19.42 -5.04
CA ILE A 296 -10.53 19.12 -4.89
C ILE A 296 -11.09 19.81 -3.64
N VAL A 297 -10.42 19.67 -2.50
CA VAL A 297 -10.81 20.36 -1.25
C VAL A 297 -10.85 21.88 -1.45
N SER A 298 -9.87 22.44 -2.15
CA SER A 298 -9.79 23.87 -2.45
C SER A 298 -10.86 24.34 -3.42
N ALA A 299 -11.26 23.50 -4.39
CA ALA A 299 -12.38 23.76 -5.29
C ALA A 299 -13.71 23.80 -4.52
N ALA A 300 -13.97 22.78 -3.70
CA ALA A 300 -15.17 22.73 -2.85
C ALA A 300 -15.23 23.94 -1.89
N ARG A 301 -14.11 24.30 -1.26
CA ARG A 301 -14.02 25.50 -0.42
C ARG A 301 -14.43 26.79 -1.14
N ARG A 302 -13.99 26.97 -2.39
CA ARG A 302 -14.35 28.13 -3.21
C ARG A 302 -15.83 28.13 -3.61
N ALA A 303 -16.42 26.97 -3.87
CA ALA A 303 -17.84 26.84 -4.18
C ALA A 303 -18.72 27.16 -2.95
N ILE A 304 -18.35 26.64 -1.78
CA ILE A 304 -19.04 26.94 -0.51
C ILE A 304 -19.04 28.44 -0.21
N MET A 305 -17.91 29.14 -0.44
CA MET A 305 -17.84 30.61 -0.32
C MET A 305 -18.78 31.37 -1.25
N ARG A 306 -19.24 30.74 -2.34
CA ARG A 306 -20.22 31.31 -3.29
C ARG A 306 -21.65 30.90 -2.96
N HIS A 307 -21.89 30.29 -1.79
CA HIS A 307 -23.15 29.67 -1.40
C HIS A 307 -23.59 28.51 -2.32
N ASP A 308 -22.64 27.91 -3.05
CA ASP A 308 -22.87 26.67 -3.78
C ASP A 308 -22.47 25.48 -2.90
N TYR A 309 -23.41 25.08 -2.06
CA TYR A 309 -23.22 23.96 -1.13
C TYR A 309 -23.31 22.59 -1.82
N SER A 310 -23.80 22.53 -3.06
CA SER A 310 -23.90 21.28 -3.82
C SER A 310 -22.53 20.67 -4.13
N ALA A 311 -21.49 21.51 -4.21
CA ALA A 311 -20.11 21.08 -4.40
C ALA A 311 -19.57 20.18 -3.29
N VAL A 312 -20.22 20.09 -2.12
CA VAL A 312 -19.84 19.10 -1.09
C VAL A 312 -20.12 17.66 -1.53
N LEU A 313 -21.09 17.47 -2.43
CA LEU A 313 -21.49 16.14 -2.91
C LEU A 313 -20.34 15.43 -3.64
N THR A 314 -19.43 16.18 -4.27
CA THR A 314 -18.25 15.63 -4.96
C THR A 314 -17.21 15.05 -3.98
N ILE A 315 -17.20 15.52 -2.73
CA ILE A 315 -16.27 15.04 -1.70
C ILE A 315 -16.70 13.67 -1.18
N PHE A 316 -18.01 13.37 -1.14
CA PHE A 316 -18.50 12.16 -0.48
C PHE A 316 -18.05 10.85 -1.15
N PRO A 317 -18.11 10.68 -2.48
CA PRO A 317 -17.56 9.49 -3.15
C PRO A 317 -16.08 9.27 -2.82
N ILE A 318 -15.28 10.34 -2.91
CA ILE A 318 -13.84 10.30 -2.66
C ILE A 318 -13.54 9.95 -1.20
N LEU A 319 -14.21 10.62 -0.26
CA LEU A 319 -14.03 10.39 1.18
C LEU A 319 -14.44 8.96 1.56
N ARG A 320 -15.51 8.43 0.95
CA ARG A 320 -15.92 7.03 1.11
C ARG A 320 -14.81 6.10 0.64
N HIS A 321 -14.28 6.32 -0.56
CA HIS A 321 -13.22 5.50 -1.16
C HIS A 321 -11.93 5.52 -0.34
N LEU A 322 -11.47 6.70 0.09
CA LEU A 322 -10.29 6.87 0.95
C LEU A 322 -10.44 6.15 2.29
N LYS A 323 -11.65 6.15 2.88
CA LYS A 323 -11.92 5.43 4.13
C LYS A 323 -11.97 3.92 3.95
N MET A 324 -12.54 3.44 2.83
CA MET A 324 -12.57 2.01 2.50
C MET A 324 -11.14 1.46 2.27
N ASN A 325 -10.31 2.19 1.52
CA ASN A 325 -8.93 1.80 1.21
C ASN A 325 -7.92 2.10 2.34
N LYS A 326 -8.36 2.69 3.46
CA LYS A 326 -7.45 3.14 4.52
C LYS A 326 -6.58 2.01 5.08
N ALA A 327 -7.15 0.82 5.28
CA ALA A 327 -6.42 -0.31 5.85
C ALA A 327 -5.32 -0.81 4.92
N GLU A 328 -5.59 -0.90 3.62
CA GLU A 328 -4.62 -1.29 2.60
C GLU A 328 -3.52 -0.24 2.44
N PHE A 329 -3.88 1.04 2.50
CA PHE A 329 -2.92 2.13 2.46
C PHE A 329 -1.98 2.11 3.68
N ASP A 330 -2.54 1.95 4.88
CA ASP A 330 -1.77 1.86 6.13
C ASP A 330 -0.84 0.63 6.14
N SER A 331 -1.31 -0.50 5.58
CA SER A 331 -0.52 -1.72 5.41
C SER A 331 0.62 -1.53 4.40
N THR A 332 0.35 -0.95 3.23
CA THR A 332 1.34 -0.70 2.17
C THR A 332 2.42 0.26 2.65
N LEU A 333 2.05 1.29 3.43
CA LEU A 333 2.99 2.26 3.98
C LEU A 333 3.68 1.79 5.28
N GLN A 334 3.51 0.54 5.69
CA GLN A 334 4.11 0.06 6.94
C GLN A 334 5.64 0.10 6.90
N GLY A 335 6.23 0.83 7.85
CA GLY A 335 7.68 1.00 8.00
C GLY A 335 8.27 2.24 7.31
N THR A 336 7.47 3.04 6.59
CA THR A 336 7.89 4.35 6.06
C THR A 336 8.00 5.43 7.15
N ALA A 337 8.48 6.64 6.82
CA ALA A 337 8.50 7.76 7.75
C ALA A 337 7.09 8.14 8.23
N ALA A 338 7.00 8.69 9.45
CA ALA A 338 5.75 9.16 10.01
C ALA A 338 5.11 10.28 9.16
N SER A 339 5.94 11.15 8.55
CA SER A 339 5.47 12.18 7.62
C SER A 339 4.72 11.59 6.43
N THR A 340 5.18 10.48 5.87
CA THR A 340 4.57 9.77 4.74
C THR A 340 3.22 9.16 5.14
N LYS A 341 3.17 8.44 6.27
CA LYS A 341 1.94 7.80 6.77
C LYS A 341 0.86 8.81 7.15
N ASN A 342 1.25 10.00 7.59
CA ASN A 342 0.30 11.03 8.01
C ASN A 342 -0.32 11.81 6.84
N LYS A 343 0.18 11.68 5.60
CA LYS A 343 -0.37 12.40 4.44
C LYS A 343 -1.84 12.05 4.18
N LEU A 344 -2.17 10.75 4.08
CA LEU A 344 -3.55 10.29 3.86
C LEU A 344 -4.51 10.70 5.01
N PRO A 345 -4.20 10.45 6.30
CA PRO A 345 -5.03 10.94 7.40
C PRO A 345 -5.24 12.45 7.40
N THR A 346 -4.23 13.23 7.00
CA THR A 346 -4.33 14.69 6.90
C THR A 346 -5.31 15.09 5.79
N LEU A 347 -5.24 14.44 4.63
CA LEU A 347 -6.17 14.67 3.52
C LEU A 347 -7.62 14.30 3.91
N ILE A 348 -7.82 13.13 4.52
CA ILE A 348 -9.13 12.69 5.05
C ILE A 348 -9.68 13.74 6.02
N THR A 349 -8.87 14.20 6.98
CA THR A 349 -9.30 15.21 7.96
C THR A 349 -9.66 16.54 7.28
N SER A 350 -8.89 16.94 6.26
CA SER A 350 -9.14 18.16 5.47
C SER A 350 -10.49 18.08 4.73
N MET A 351 -10.75 16.95 4.06
CA MET A 351 -12.02 16.65 3.38
C MET A 351 -13.20 16.62 4.36
N GLU A 352 -13.02 16.00 5.53
CA GLU A 352 -14.06 15.96 6.57
C GLU A 352 -14.38 17.34 7.13
N THR A 353 -13.35 18.15 7.38
CA THR A 353 -13.50 19.50 7.92
C THR A 353 -14.29 20.39 6.95
N ILE A 354 -13.94 20.35 5.65
CA ILE A 354 -14.63 21.18 4.66
C ILE A 354 -16.06 20.67 4.43
N GLY A 355 -16.28 19.36 4.43
CA GLY A 355 -17.61 18.80 4.24
C GLY A 355 -18.53 19.10 5.42
N ALA A 356 -18.05 18.96 6.66
CA ALA A 356 -18.83 19.32 7.85
C ALA A 356 -19.19 20.82 7.85
N LYS A 357 -18.21 21.67 7.52
CA LYS A 357 -18.43 23.11 7.38
C LYS A 357 -19.47 23.45 6.31
N ALA A 358 -19.44 22.78 5.15
CA ALA A 358 -20.43 22.99 4.09
C ALA A 358 -21.86 22.69 4.56
N LEU A 359 -22.04 21.58 5.27
CA LEU A 359 -23.34 21.17 5.81
C LEU A 359 -23.85 22.14 6.89
N GLU A 360 -22.95 22.65 7.74
CA GLU A 360 -23.30 23.65 8.75
C GLU A 360 -23.68 24.99 8.12
N GLU A 361 -22.87 25.51 7.20
CA GLU A 361 -23.17 26.77 6.51
C GLU A 361 -24.44 26.68 5.65
N PHE A 362 -24.74 25.52 5.06
CA PHE A 362 -26.01 25.27 4.38
C PHE A 362 -27.22 25.33 5.34
N ALA A 363 -27.11 24.70 6.52
CA ALA A 363 -28.17 24.76 7.51
C ALA A 363 -28.39 26.21 8.01
N ASP A 364 -27.31 26.99 8.15
CA ASP A 364 -27.36 28.40 8.53
C ASP A 364 -27.86 29.30 7.41
N SER A 365 -27.57 28.99 6.14
CA SER A 365 -28.12 29.74 4.99
C SER A 365 -29.63 29.60 4.91
N ILE A 366 -30.18 28.42 5.24
CA ILE A 366 -31.63 28.21 5.32
C ILE A 366 -32.24 29.00 6.48
N LYS A 367 -31.58 29.01 7.64
CA LYS A 367 -32.05 29.74 8.81
C LYS A 367 -32.11 31.26 8.56
N ASN A 368 -31.10 31.80 7.89
CA ASN A 368 -30.90 33.23 7.69
C ASN A 368 -31.40 33.74 6.32
N ASP A 369 -32.11 32.91 5.55
CA ASP A 369 -32.66 33.30 4.26
C ASP A 369 -33.63 34.51 4.42
N PRO A 370 -33.46 35.60 3.66
CA PRO A 370 -34.14 36.87 3.92
C PRO A 370 -35.65 36.77 3.70
N ASP A 371 -36.42 37.27 4.66
CA ASP A 371 -37.88 37.36 4.65
C ASP A 371 -38.38 38.70 4.08
N LYS A 372 -37.79 39.14 2.96
CA LYS A 372 -38.17 40.39 2.29
C LYS A 372 -39.28 40.15 1.27
N GLU A 373 -40.19 41.13 1.15
CA GLU A 373 -41.37 41.04 0.28
C GLU A 373 -41.05 40.70 -1.19
N TYR A 374 -39.94 41.18 -1.74
CA TYR A 374 -39.55 40.87 -3.13
C TYR A 374 -39.19 39.39 -3.37
N ASN A 375 -38.84 38.65 -2.32
CA ASN A 375 -38.53 37.22 -2.36
C ASN A 375 -39.75 36.34 -2.05
N MET A 376 -40.91 36.94 -1.74
CA MET A 376 -42.11 36.20 -1.38
C MET A 376 -43.00 35.95 -2.61
N PRO A 377 -43.49 34.72 -2.82
CA PRO A 377 -44.41 34.44 -3.92
C PRO A 377 -45.76 35.12 -3.68
N LYS A 378 -46.25 35.86 -4.68
CA LYS A 378 -47.49 36.66 -4.55
C LYS A 378 -48.75 35.82 -4.38
N ASP A 379 -48.70 34.57 -4.81
CA ASP A 379 -49.79 33.59 -4.77
C ASP A 379 -49.71 32.64 -3.56
N GLY A 380 -48.68 32.78 -2.71
CA GLY A 380 -48.45 31.88 -1.59
C GLY A 380 -48.08 30.46 -2.02
N THR A 381 -47.48 30.27 -3.20
CA THR A 381 -46.96 28.96 -3.63
C THR A 381 -45.73 28.51 -2.83
N VAL A 382 -45.21 27.31 -3.15
CA VAL A 382 -44.00 26.76 -2.52
C VAL A 382 -42.81 27.69 -2.79
N HIS A 383 -42.05 27.99 -1.74
CA HIS A 383 -40.88 28.87 -1.83
C HIS A 383 -39.68 28.09 -2.40
N GLU A 384 -38.83 28.77 -3.18
CA GLU A 384 -37.64 28.15 -3.80
C GLU A 384 -36.69 27.55 -2.75
N LEU A 385 -36.52 28.23 -1.61
CA LEU A 385 -35.79 27.71 -0.44
C LEU A 385 -36.27 26.30 -0.02
N THR A 386 -37.58 26.05 -0.06
CA THR A 386 -38.17 24.77 0.32
C THR A 386 -37.86 23.69 -0.70
N SER A 387 -37.96 23.98 -2.00
CA SER A 387 -37.57 23.01 -3.04
C SER A 387 -36.08 22.71 -3.00
N ASN A 388 -35.23 23.72 -2.85
CA ASN A 388 -33.77 23.58 -2.83
C ASN A 388 -33.30 22.81 -1.59
N ALA A 389 -33.88 23.10 -0.42
CA ALA A 389 -33.56 22.38 0.82
C ALA A 389 -33.90 20.88 0.73
N ILE A 390 -35.07 20.56 0.17
CA ILE A 390 -35.49 19.17 -0.01
C ILE A 390 -34.65 18.45 -1.05
N LEU A 391 -34.33 19.09 -2.17
CA LEU A 391 -33.48 18.50 -3.21
C LEU A 391 -32.10 18.15 -2.66
N PHE A 392 -31.49 19.06 -1.90
CA PHE A 392 -30.20 18.81 -1.26
C PHE A 392 -30.25 17.65 -0.26
N LEU A 393 -31.29 17.58 0.58
CA LEU A 393 -31.48 16.47 1.50
C LEU A 393 -31.67 15.13 0.77
N GLN A 394 -32.35 15.13 -0.38
CA GLN A 394 -32.50 13.93 -1.21
C GLN A 394 -31.16 13.47 -1.78
N GLN A 395 -30.34 14.37 -2.33
CA GLN A 395 -29.01 14.04 -2.83
C GLN A 395 -28.06 13.53 -1.74
N LEU A 396 -28.25 14.00 -0.51
CA LEU A 396 -27.45 13.57 0.63
C LEU A 396 -27.80 12.15 1.12
N LEU A 397 -28.95 11.60 0.71
CA LEU A 397 -29.35 10.23 1.07
C LEU A 397 -28.31 9.22 0.62
N ASP A 398 -27.83 9.31 -0.62
CA ASP A 398 -26.90 8.33 -1.21
C ASP A 398 -25.57 8.25 -0.44
N PHE A 399 -25.26 9.29 0.35
CA PHE A 399 -24.03 9.43 1.11
C PHE A 399 -24.26 9.57 2.63
N HIS A 400 -25.43 9.16 3.13
CA HIS A 400 -25.81 9.38 4.53
C HIS A 400 -24.82 8.74 5.53
N GLU A 401 -24.17 7.63 5.18
CA GLU A 401 -23.17 6.96 6.00
C GLU A 401 -21.86 7.75 6.06
N THR A 402 -21.41 8.24 4.90
CA THR A 402 -20.17 9.02 4.76
C THR A 402 -20.30 10.38 5.43
N ALA A 403 -21.37 11.12 5.14
CA ALA A 403 -21.72 12.35 5.83
C ALA A 403 -21.88 12.09 7.35
N GLY A 404 -22.41 10.91 7.65
CA GLY A 404 -22.54 10.33 8.97
C GLY A 404 -21.27 10.36 9.80
N ALA A 405 -20.32 9.58 9.32
CA ALA A 405 -19.00 9.39 9.92
C ALA A 405 -18.18 10.69 9.94
N MET A 406 -18.34 11.54 8.92
CA MET A 406 -17.66 12.85 8.82
C MET A 406 -18.10 13.82 9.93
N LEU A 407 -19.40 13.96 10.18
CA LEU A 407 -19.87 14.81 11.27
C LEU A 407 -19.43 14.27 12.63
N ALA A 408 -19.38 12.94 12.79
CA ALA A 408 -18.92 12.30 14.01
C ALA A 408 -17.42 12.55 14.29
N SER A 409 -16.56 12.50 13.27
CA SER A 409 -15.11 12.70 13.42
C SER A 409 -14.73 14.12 13.81
N GLN A 410 -15.50 15.11 13.33
CA GLN A 410 -15.28 16.53 13.65
C GLN A 410 -15.80 16.93 15.04
N GLY A 411 -16.29 15.98 15.85
CA GLY A 411 -16.76 16.26 17.20
C GLY A 411 -18.13 16.95 17.26
N TYR A 412 -18.93 16.91 16.18
CA TYR A 412 -20.34 17.32 16.25
C TYR A 412 -21.22 16.35 17.06
N VAL A 413 -20.61 15.30 17.64
CA VAL A 413 -21.22 14.51 18.72
C VAL A 413 -21.14 15.34 19.99
N LEU A 414 -22.31 15.83 20.44
CA LEU A 414 -22.58 16.54 21.71
C LEU A 414 -22.39 18.06 21.72
N VAL A 415 -23.29 18.76 21.04
CA VAL A 415 -23.92 19.96 21.64
C VAL A 415 -25.44 19.82 21.54
N THR A 416 -26.00 18.81 22.22
CA THR A 416 -27.41 18.81 22.62
C THR A 416 -27.57 19.54 23.96
N SER A 417 -26.94 20.70 24.09
CA SER A 417 -27.09 21.55 25.29
C SER A 417 -27.96 22.79 25.02
N ASP A 418 -28.27 23.10 23.77
CA ASP A 418 -28.99 24.34 23.41
C ASP A 418 -30.27 24.11 22.60
N LEU A 419 -31.09 23.11 22.97
CA LEU A 419 -32.53 23.18 22.72
C LEU A 419 -33.31 22.79 23.97
N LEU A 420 -33.33 23.74 24.91
CA LEU A 420 -34.39 23.87 25.90
C LEU A 420 -35.69 24.23 25.16
N LEU A 421 -36.58 23.25 24.99
CA LEU A 421 -38.03 23.41 25.17
C LEU A 421 -38.55 22.01 25.52
N GLY A 422 -39.05 21.90 26.75
CA GLY A 422 -39.32 20.64 27.44
C GLY A 422 -40.16 19.67 26.62
N ASP A 423 -39.64 18.48 26.40
CA ASP A 423 -40.08 17.29 27.11
C ASP A 423 -39.06 16.17 26.92
N THR A 424 -38.85 15.42 28.00
CA THR A 424 -37.87 14.34 28.21
C THR A 424 -37.61 13.43 27.00
N TYR A 425 -36.35 13.37 26.57
CA TYR A 425 -35.75 12.16 25.99
C TYR A 425 -34.39 11.91 26.66
N ASN A 426 -34.41 11.22 27.81
CA ASN A 426 -33.27 10.44 28.24
C ASN A 426 -33.11 9.29 27.25
N ILE A 427 -32.17 9.43 26.31
CA ILE A 427 -31.67 8.28 25.55
C ILE A 427 -30.78 7.49 26.53
N PRO A 428 -31.12 6.24 26.88
CA PRO A 428 -30.24 5.43 27.71
C PRO A 428 -28.94 5.20 26.94
N LEU A 429 -27.84 5.76 27.43
CA LEU A 429 -26.50 5.38 27.00
C LEU A 429 -26.24 3.97 27.55
N ASP A 430 -26.58 2.95 26.77
CA ASP A 430 -26.14 1.58 27.04
C ASP A 430 -24.61 1.53 26.81
N PRO A 431 -23.79 1.24 27.83
CA PRO A 431 -22.33 1.18 27.71
C PRO A 431 -21.82 0.07 26.77
N ARG A 432 -22.73 -0.76 26.21
CA ARG A 432 -22.44 -1.87 25.31
C ARG A 432 -22.87 -1.66 23.86
N ALA A 433 -23.44 -0.52 23.49
CA ALA A 433 -23.78 -0.25 22.10
C ALA A 433 -22.51 0.06 21.28
N GLU A 434 -22.23 -0.78 20.30
CA GLU A 434 -21.13 -0.64 19.33
C GLU A 434 -21.02 0.82 18.82
N ALA A 435 -19.87 1.45 19.05
CA ALA A 435 -19.52 2.80 18.63
C ALA A 435 -20.00 3.23 17.22
N PRO A 436 -20.02 2.37 16.17
CA PRO A 436 -20.56 2.74 14.86
C PRO A 436 -22.04 3.15 14.89
N ARG A 437 -22.94 2.40 15.56
CA ARG A 437 -24.39 2.66 15.54
C ARG A 437 -24.78 4.00 16.16
N SER A 438 -24.03 4.45 17.17
CA SER A 438 -24.21 5.75 17.83
C SER A 438 -23.84 6.93 16.91
N ALA A 439 -22.70 6.83 16.21
CA ALA A 439 -22.26 7.84 15.26
C ALA A 439 -23.21 7.99 14.06
N PHE A 440 -23.71 6.87 13.51
CA PHE A 440 -24.68 6.86 12.41
C PHE A 440 -26.03 7.51 12.80
N CYS A 441 -26.49 7.33 14.04
CA CYS A 441 -27.68 7.99 14.55
C CYS A 441 -27.49 9.50 14.77
N ASN A 442 -26.31 9.94 15.22
CA ASN A 442 -26.02 11.34 15.56
C ASN A 442 -25.90 12.27 14.34
N ALA A 443 -25.51 11.74 13.18
CA ALA A 443 -25.44 12.54 11.96
C ALA A 443 -26.73 12.51 11.12
N ARG A 444 -27.51 11.41 11.18
CA ARG A 444 -28.93 11.41 10.78
C ARG A 444 -29.76 12.46 11.53
N LEU A 445 -29.39 12.70 12.80
CA LEU A 445 -29.99 13.67 13.72
C LEU A 445 -29.68 15.13 13.40
N LEU A 446 -28.47 15.45 12.92
CA LEU A 446 -28.06 16.82 12.62
C LEU A 446 -28.70 17.36 11.33
N LEU A 447 -28.66 16.60 10.24
CA LEU A 447 -29.08 17.12 8.93
C LEU A 447 -30.59 17.23 8.81
N SER A 448 -31.32 16.15 9.09
CA SER A 448 -32.77 16.16 8.91
C SER A 448 -33.48 17.05 9.93
N GLY A 449 -33.09 17.00 11.22
CA GLY A 449 -33.70 17.79 12.29
C GLY A 449 -33.34 19.28 12.22
N LYS A 450 -32.07 19.63 12.02
CA LYS A 450 -31.62 21.04 11.98
C LYS A 450 -32.06 21.73 10.70
N VAL A 451 -31.94 21.08 9.53
CA VAL A 451 -32.36 21.68 8.25
C VAL A 451 -33.87 21.84 8.18
N LEU A 452 -34.66 20.79 8.48
CA LEU A 452 -36.12 20.89 8.43
C LEU A 452 -36.67 21.83 9.51
N GLY A 453 -36.07 21.83 10.71
CA GLY A 453 -36.42 22.76 11.78
C GLY A 453 -36.09 24.22 11.42
N ASN A 454 -34.90 24.50 10.89
CA ASN A 454 -34.53 25.84 10.41
C ASN A 454 -35.43 26.29 9.26
N LEU A 455 -35.74 25.40 8.32
CA LEU A 455 -36.66 25.67 7.22
C LEU A 455 -38.06 26.02 7.73
N GLN A 456 -38.59 25.23 8.67
CA GLN A 456 -39.90 25.50 9.27
C GLN A 456 -39.93 26.85 9.99
N LEU A 457 -38.93 27.17 10.82
CA LEU A 457 -38.83 28.46 11.51
C LEU A 457 -38.71 29.63 10.52
N ASN A 458 -37.91 29.47 9.46
CA ASN A 458 -37.75 30.51 8.44
C ASN A 458 -39.06 30.72 7.65
N LEU A 459 -39.76 29.65 7.27
CA LEU A 459 -41.07 29.71 6.62
C LEU A 459 -42.12 30.41 7.50
N LEU A 460 -42.09 30.19 8.81
CA LEU A 460 -42.94 30.91 9.78
C LEU A 460 -42.60 32.41 9.88
N SER A 461 -41.34 32.80 9.70
CA SER A 461 -40.98 34.23 9.62
C SER A 461 -41.51 34.84 8.33
N LYS A 462 -41.24 34.15 7.20
CA LYS A 462 -41.69 34.54 5.86
C LYS A 462 -43.20 34.67 5.74
N SER A 463 -43.98 33.79 6.37
CA SER A 463 -45.44 33.85 6.30
C SER A 463 -46.01 35.13 6.91
N LYS A 464 -45.29 35.79 7.84
CA LYS A 464 -45.70 37.04 8.48
C LYS A 464 -45.53 38.28 7.59
N VAL A 465 -44.86 38.13 6.44
CA VAL A 465 -44.68 39.21 5.45
C VAL A 465 -45.99 39.50 4.72
N TYR A 466 -46.87 38.52 4.57
CA TYR A 466 -48.19 38.71 3.97
C TYR A 466 -49.12 39.49 4.90
N GLU A 467 -49.76 40.53 4.37
CA GLU A 467 -50.78 41.29 5.10
C GLU A 467 -52.04 40.45 5.38
N ASP A 468 -52.42 39.60 4.41
CA ASP A 468 -53.57 38.72 4.54
C ASP A 468 -53.21 37.43 5.28
N SER A 469 -53.82 37.25 6.45
CA SER A 469 -53.70 36.04 7.26
C SER A 469 -54.17 34.77 6.53
N ALA A 470 -55.11 34.88 5.58
CA ALA A 470 -55.57 33.74 4.80
C ALA A 470 -54.48 33.28 3.79
N LEU A 471 -53.82 34.24 3.14
CA LEU A 471 -52.71 33.97 2.22
C LEU A 471 -51.48 33.43 2.96
N SER A 472 -51.19 33.96 4.15
CA SER A 472 -50.15 33.43 5.05
C SER A 472 -50.37 31.95 5.39
N ALA A 473 -51.62 31.56 5.68
CA ALA A 473 -51.99 30.18 5.97
C ALA A 473 -51.88 29.27 4.72
N ILE A 474 -52.27 29.75 3.53
CA ILE A 474 -52.08 29.03 2.26
C ILE A 474 -50.59 28.80 1.99
N PHE A 475 -49.74 29.82 2.18
CA PHE A 475 -48.31 29.70 1.99
C PHE A 475 -47.69 28.61 2.88
N LEU A 476 -47.98 28.64 4.18
CA LEU A 476 -47.51 27.60 5.10
C LEU A 476 -48.07 26.22 4.75
N HIS A 477 -49.35 26.13 4.38
CA HIS A 477 -49.98 24.88 3.94
C HIS A 477 -49.23 24.28 2.74
N ASN A 478 -49.00 25.06 1.69
CA ASN A 478 -48.33 24.61 0.48
C ASN A 478 -46.92 24.10 0.76
N ASN A 479 -46.14 24.84 1.54
CA ASN A 479 -44.76 24.47 1.87
C ASN A 479 -44.70 23.25 2.79
N TYR A 480 -45.52 23.17 3.84
CA TYR A 480 -45.57 21.99 4.72
C TYR A 480 -46.05 20.74 4.00
N ASN A 481 -47.06 20.88 3.13
CA ASN A 481 -47.53 19.77 2.30
C ASN A 481 -46.44 19.31 1.33
N TYR A 482 -45.70 20.23 0.70
CA TYR A 482 -44.57 19.89 -0.17
C TYR A 482 -43.47 19.14 0.59
N ILE A 483 -43.09 19.62 1.78
CA ILE A 483 -42.10 18.96 2.65
C ILE A 483 -42.59 17.55 3.00
N LEU A 484 -43.81 17.41 3.53
CA LEU A 484 -44.38 16.13 3.92
C LEU A 484 -44.43 15.16 2.73
N LYS A 485 -44.95 15.59 1.58
CA LYS A 485 -45.02 14.76 0.37
C LYS A 485 -43.65 14.35 -0.15
N SER A 486 -42.65 15.21 -0.01
CA SER A 486 -41.28 14.89 -0.44
C SER A 486 -40.58 13.93 0.52
N LEU A 487 -40.88 14.03 1.82
CA LEU A 487 -40.43 13.06 2.82
C LEU A 487 -41.11 11.70 2.61
N GLU A 488 -42.42 11.65 2.32
CA GLU A 488 -43.15 10.41 2.03
C GLU A 488 -42.65 9.70 0.76
N LYS A 489 -42.22 10.46 -0.25
CA LYS A 489 -41.75 9.93 -1.54
C LYS A 489 -40.32 9.39 -1.50
N SER A 490 -39.52 9.77 -0.50
CA SER A 490 -38.11 9.41 -0.41
C SER A 490 -37.84 8.62 0.87
N GLU A 491 -36.70 7.94 0.94
CA GLU A 491 -36.30 7.24 2.16
C GLU A 491 -35.92 8.21 3.31
N LEU A 492 -36.00 9.53 3.09
CA LEU A 492 -35.81 10.56 4.11
C LEU A 492 -36.73 10.37 5.31
N ILE A 493 -37.97 9.90 5.12
CA ILE A 493 -38.88 9.67 6.25
C ILE A 493 -38.33 8.61 7.22
N GLN A 494 -37.59 7.61 6.73
CA GLN A 494 -36.94 6.61 7.58
C GLN A 494 -35.78 7.23 8.37
N LEU A 495 -35.09 8.22 7.81
CA LEU A 495 -34.04 8.98 8.52
C LEU A 495 -34.63 9.89 9.60
N VAL A 496 -35.72 10.60 9.29
CA VAL A 496 -36.41 11.53 10.21
C VAL A 496 -37.12 10.79 11.34
N THR A 497 -37.73 9.63 11.08
CA THR A 497 -38.49 8.86 12.09
C THR A 497 -37.61 8.25 13.19
N VAL A 498 -36.31 8.06 12.94
CA VAL A 498 -35.35 7.64 13.96
C VAL A 498 -35.23 8.66 15.10
N THR A 499 -35.41 9.94 14.79
CA THR A 499 -35.21 11.04 15.74
C THR A 499 -36.54 11.62 16.20
N GLN A 500 -37.48 11.81 15.27
CA GLN A 500 -38.81 12.33 15.55
C GLN A 500 -39.86 11.30 15.11
N LYS A 501 -40.16 10.36 16.02
CA LYS A 501 -41.09 9.24 15.81
C LYS A 501 -42.48 9.65 15.31
N LYS A 502 -42.88 10.92 15.50
CA LYS A 502 -44.16 11.49 15.09
C LYS A 502 -44.02 12.65 14.09
N ALA A 503 -42.89 12.79 13.38
CA ALA A 503 -42.68 13.91 12.45
C ALA A 503 -43.78 14.01 11.40
N GLU A 504 -44.18 12.87 10.82
CA GLU A 504 -45.27 12.80 9.84
C GLU A 504 -46.58 13.37 10.42
N ASN A 505 -46.97 12.88 11.60
CA ASN A 505 -48.17 13.35 12.29
C ASN A 505 -48.06 14.84 12.67
N SER A 506 -46.89 15.31 13.07
CA SER A 506 -46.64 16.71 13.39
C SER A 506 -46.85 17.60 12.16
N TYR A 507 -46.34 17.21 10.99
CA TYR A 507 -46.59 17.96 9.75
C TYR A 507 -48.07 17.90 9.35
N ARG A 508 -48.74 16.74 9.51
CA ARG A 508 -50.19 16.62 9.26
C ARG A 508 -51.02 17.54 10.15
N GLU A 509 -50.69 17.62 11.44
CA GLU A 509 -51.35 18.53 12.40
C GLU A 509 -51.11 20.00 12.04
N LEU A 510 -49.88 20.37 11.66
CA LEU A 510 -49.57 21.73 11.20
C LEU A 510 -50.35 22.10 9.93
N ILE A 511 -50.45 21.18 8.97
CA ILE A 511 -51.22 21.35 7.74
C ILE A 511 -52.70 21.56 8.06
N GLU A 512 -53.28 20.75 8.95
CA GLU A 512 -54.68 20.87 9.38
C GLU A 512 -54.96 22.22 10.06
N GLN A 513 -54.05 22.69 10.93
CA GLN A 513 -54.14 24.00 11.55
C GLN A 513 -54.15 25.15 10.52
N GLN A 514 -53.34 25.04 9.46
CA GLN A 514 -53.35 26.04 8.38
C GLN A 514 -54.65 26.00 7.57
N ILE A 515 -55.22 24.81 7.32
CA ILE A 515 -56.53 24.67 6.66
C ILE A 515 -57.62 25.36 7.48
N GLN A 516 -57.65 25.13 8.79
CA GLN A 516 -58.63 25.76 9.68
C GLN A 516 -58.49 27.29 9.71
N THR A 517 -57.26 27.80 9.73
CA THR A 517 -56.97 29.23 9.70
C THR A 517 -57.45 29.87 8.39
N TYR A 518 -57.22 29.20 7.26
CA TYR A 518 -57.74 29.64 5.96
C TYR A 518 -59.28 29.61 5.92
N GLN A 519 -59.91 28.53 6.38
CA GLN A 519 -61.37 28.42 6.44
C GLN A 519 -62.00 29.51 7.32
N HIS A 520 -61.33 29.92 8.40
CA HIS A 520 -61.81 30.99 9.27
C HIS A 520 -61.94 32.34 8.54
N SER A 521 -61.17 32.57 7.47
CA SER A 521 -61.32 33.79 6.65
C SER A 521 -62.70 33.93 6.01
N TRP A 522 -63.36 32.81 5.69
CA TRP A 522 -64.71 32.76 5.15
C TRP A 522 -65.79 33.07 6.18
N VAL A 523 -65.46 33.04 7.48
CA VAL A 523 -66.41 33.39 8.54
C VAL A 523 -66.95 34.79 8.33
N LYS A 524 -66.12 35.76 7.90
CA LYS A 524 -66.57 37.13 7.57
C LYS A 524 -67.71 37.15 6.54
N VAL A 525 -67.66 36.27 5.54
CA VAL A 525 -68.69 36.16 4.49
C VAL A 525 -69.92 35.44 5.05
N THR A 526 -69.72 34.32 5.73
CA THR A 526 -70.82 33.51 6.26
C THR A 526 -71.56 34.17 7.43
N GLU A 527 -70.89 35.03 8.21
CA GLU A 527 -71.47 35.77 9.31
C GLU A 527 -72.56 36.73 8.82
N HIS A 528 -72.40 37.35 7.64
CA HIS A 528 -73.44 38.15 7.00
C HIS A 528 -74.65 37.32 6.55
N LEU A 529 -74.49 36.00 6.37
CA LEU A 529 -75.55 35.06 5.98
C LEU A 529 -76.20 34.35 7.18
N THR A 530 -75.67 34.51 8.39
CA THR A 530 -76.26 33.90 9.59
C THR A 530 -77.53 34.63 10.04
N ASN A 531 -78.50 33.87 10.55
CA ASN A 531 -79.82 34.36 11.00
C ASN A 531 -79.77 35.53 12.01
N ARG A 532 -78.62 35.76 12.68
CA ARG A 532 -78.41 36.91 13.57
C ARG A 532 -78.28 38.25 12.83
N ASN A 533 -77.77 38.23 11.61
CA ASN A 533 -77.53 39.42 10.79
C ASN A 533 -78.55 39.57 9.65
N MET A 534 -79.48 38.62 9.51
CA MET A 534 -80.65 38.82 8.67
C MET A 534 -81.56 39.87 9.31
N PRO A 535 -82.05 40.86 8.55
CA PRO A 535 -83.00 41.84 9.08
C PRO A 535 -84.22 41.12 9.63
N VAL A 536 -84.60 41.44 10.88
CA VAL A 536 -85.83 40.93 11.49
C VAL A 536 -87.01 41.46 10.69
N PHE A 537 -87.63 40.61 9.88
CA PHE A 537 -88.88 40.94 9.23
C PHE A 537 -90.00 40.94 10.27
N GLN A 538 -90.38 42.12 10.77
CA GLN A 538 -91.63 42.27 11.52
C GLN A 538 -92.82 41.98 10.60
N ALA A 539 -93.75 41.14 11.06
CA ALA A 539 -94.99 40.88 10.34
C ALA A 539 -95.80 42.18 10.23
N GLY A 540 -95.81 42.80 9.04
CA GLY A 540 -96.57 44.01 8.74
C GLY A 540 -95.81 45.12 8.01
N THR A 541 -94.48 45.04 7.86
CA THR A 541 -93.72 46.05 7.13
C THR A 541 -93.90 45.86 5.62
N LYS A 542 -94.71 46.72 4.99
CA LYS A 542 -94.74 46.85 3.52
C LYS A 542 -93.32 47.15 3.02
N VAL A 543 -92.78 46.25 2.20
CA VAL A 543 -91.58 46.51 1.40
C VAL A 543 -91.87 47.77 0.57
N ARG A 544 -91.14 48.85 0.83
CA ARG A 544 -91.23 50.07 0.02
C ARG A 544 -90.61 49.72 -1.34
N THR A 545 -91.45 49.39 -2.32
CA THR A 545 -91.04 49.39 -3.72
C THR A 545 -90.67 50.83 -4.05
N SER A 546 -89.38 51.16 -4.01
CA SER A 546 -88.88 52.35 -4.67
C SER A 546 -89.19 52.18 -6.15
N SER A 547 -90.17 52.94 -6.62
CA SER A 547 -90.44 53.14 -8.02
C SER A 547 -89.15 53.59 -8.70
N TRP A 548 -88.54 52.70 -9.48
CA TRP A 548 -87.63 53.11 -10.55
C TRP A 548 -88.46 53.95 -11.53
N GLY A 549 -88.33 55.27 -11.41
CA GLY A 549 -88.75 56.21 -12.43
C GLY A 549 -87.96 55.92 -13.70
N GLY A 550 -88.70 55.74 -14.80
CA GLY A 550 -88.19 55.20 -16.04
C GLY A 550 -87.03 55.98 -16.66
N GLY A 551 -86.06 55.20 -17.15
CA GLY A 551 -85.16 55.53 -18.24
C GLY A 551 -84.89 54.22 -18.97
N GLY A 552 -85.44 54.08 -20.18
CA GLY A 552 -85.41 52.84 -20.95
C GLY A 552 -83.99 52.40 -21.32
N GLY A 553 -83.79 51.08 -21.41
CA GLY A 553 -82.54 50.48 -21.87
C GLY A 553 -82.40 49.04 -21.39
N THR A 554 -82.99 48.11 -22.15
CA THR A 554 -82.56 46.72 -22.38
C THR A 554 -81.55 46.06 -21.42
N GLY A 555 -81.96 44.91 -20.85
CA GLY A 555 -81.03 43.84 -20.45
C GLY A 555 -80.94 43.56 -18.95
N GLY A 556 -82.01 43.04 -18.34
CA GLY A 556 -81.94 42.45 -17.00
C GLY A 556 -81.25 41.09 -17.05
N VAL A 557 -79.94 41.07 -16.78
CA VAL A 557 -79.18 39.85 -16.50
C VAL A 557 -79.54 39.40 -15.08
N TYR A 558 -80.29 38.29 -14.98
CA TYR A 558 -80.45 37.58 -13.71
C TYR A 558 -79.08 37.04 -13.28
N LEU A 559 -78.43 37.69 -12.30
CA LEU A 559 -77.27 37.12 -11.63
C LEU A 559 -77.76 36.08 -10.60
N SER A 560 -78.08 34.87 -11.09
CA SER A 560 -78.21 33.69 -10.25
C SER A 560 -76.82 33.26 -9.81
N ILE A 561 -76.37 33.73 -8.65
CA ILE A 561 -75.20 33.16 -7.98
C ILE A 561 -75.62 31.81 -7.39
N ILE A 562 -75.37 30.74 -8.14
CA ILE A 562 -75.33 29.37 -7.64
C ILE A 562 -73.91 29.17 -7.09
N ILE A 563 -73.73 29.26 -5.77
CA ILE A 563 -72.53 28.73 -5.11
C ILE A 563 -72.77 27.23 -4.93
N ILE A 564 -72.10 26.42 -5.76
CA ILE A 564 -71.95 24.99 -5.54
C ILE A 564 -70.97 24.83 -4.38
N ILE A 565 -71.49 24.60 -3.18
CA ILE A 565 -70.72 24.02 -2.08
C ILE A 565 -70.65 22.52 -2.36
N SER A 566 -69.56 22.06 -2.96
CA SER A 566 -69.17 20.65 -2.92
C SER A 566 -68.00 20.51 -1.95
N PHE A 567 -68.33 20.47 -0.66
CA PHE A 567 -67.55 19.68 0.29
C PHE A 567 -67.95 18.22 0.07
N SER A 568 -67.00 17.36 -0.25
CA SER A 568 -67.15 15.92 -0.09
C SER A 568 -65.90 15.39 0.59
N SER A 569 -66.22 14.54 1.57
CA SER A 569 -65.44 13.91 2.63
C SER A 569 -64.14 13.23 2.22
#